data_AF-A0A8T5Q8A1-F1
#
_entry.id   AF-A0A8T5Q8A1-F1
#
_cell.length_a   1.000
_cell.length_b   1.000
_cell.length_c   1.000
_cell.angle_alpha   90.00
_cell.angle_beta   90.00
_cell.angle_gamma   90.00
#
_symmetry.space_group_name_H-M   'P 1'
#
loop_
_entity.id
_entity.type
_entity.pdbx_description
1 polymer ?
#
loop_
_entity_poly.entity_id
_entity_poly.type
_entity_poly.pdbx_seq_one_letter_code
_entity_poly.pdbx_strand_id
1 'polypeptide(L)' 'MHHKTKSILVIVILVGFMAIVAVLVNNLEGEITGAVIKPQCRCIDNSDCDDNNPCTEDICLYADNCKAAVCINDLKSNCQ' A
#
# COMPACT_ATOMS: atom_id res chain seq x y z
N MET A 1 -28.90 -36.89 25.75
CA MET A 1 -29.03 -35.50 25.23
C MET A 1 -27.82 -34.60 25.51
N HIS A 2 -26.93 -34.93 26.47
CA HIS A 2 -25.82 -34.07 26.90
C HIS A 2 -24.67 -33.87 25.87
N HIS A 3 -24.40 -34.87 25.00
CA HIS A 3 -23.38 -34.75 23.95
C HIS A 3 -23.78 -33.79 22.81
N LYS A 4 -25.06 -33.78 22.43
CA LYS A 4 -25.58 -32.90 21.37
C LYS A 4 -25.47 -31.43 21.77
N THR A 5 -25.75 -31.10 23.02
CA THR A 5 -25.62 -29.74 23.57
C THR A 5 -24.16 -29.25 23.58
N LYS A 6 -23.21 -30.13 23.91
CA LYS A 6 -21.77 -29.81 23.86
C LYS A 6 -21.28 -29.58 22.43
N SER A 7 -21.69 -30.41 21.47
CA SER A 7 -21.35 -30.21 20.06
C SER A 7 -21.95 -28.93 19.48
N ILE A 8 -23.20 -28.60 19.82
CA ILE A 8 -23.83 -27.34 19.38
C ILE A 8 -23.07 -26.14 19.93
N LEU A 9 -22.68 -26.17 21.20
CA LEU A 9 -21.92 -25.10 21.83
C LEU A 9 -20.56 -24.85 21.14
N VAL A 10 -19.85 -25.92 20.77
CA VAL A 10 -18.59 -25.82 20.03
C VAL A 10 -18.79 -25.19 18.65
N ILE A 11 -19.84 -25.58 17.93
CA ILE A 11 -20.14 -25.03 16.60
C ILE A 11 -20.45 -23.53 16.70
N VAL A 12 -21.25 -23.12 17.68
CA VAL A 12 -21.57 -21.70 17.90
C VAL A 12 -20.32 -20.87 18.19
N ILE A 13 -19.41 -21.39 19.02
CA ILE A 13 -18.14 -20.70 19.33
C ILE A 13 -17.28 -20.57 18.07
N LEU A 14 -17.15 -21.63 17.27
CA LEU A 14 -16.37 -21.60 16.04
C LEU A 14 -16.93 -20.61 15.02
N VAL A 15 -18.25 -20.64 14.79
CA VAL A 15 -18.91 -19.71 13.86
C VAL A 15 -18.80 -18.27 14.36
N GLY A 16 -18.97 -18.03 15.66
CA GLY A 16 -18.80 -16.73 16.28
C GLY A 16 -17.38 -16.19 16.12
N PHE A 17 -16.37 -17.02 16.35
CA PHE A 17 -14.96 -16.65 16.17
C PHE A 17 -14.68 -16.27 14.71
N MET A 18 -15.13 -17.07 13.75
CA MET A 18 -14.94 -16.79 12.32
C MET A 18 -15.64 -15.50 11.88
N ALA A 19 -16.84 -15.23 12.41
CA ALA A 19 -17.55 -13.97 12.15
C ALA A 19 -16.81 -12.75 12.71
N ILE A 20 -16.27 -12.85 13.93
CA ILE A 20 -15.48 -11.77 14.55
C ILE A 20 -14.22 -11.50 13.72
N VAL A 21 -13.50 -12.54 13.30
CA VAL A 21 -12.31 -12.40 12.45
C VAL A 21 -12.68 -11.73 11.13
N ALA A 22 -13.77 -12.14 10.47
CA ALA A 22 -14.20 -11.53 9.22
C ALA A 22 -14.52 -10.04 9.37
N VAL A 23 -15.19 -9.65 10.45
CA VAL A 23 -15.47 -8.24 10.76
C VAL A 23 -14.18 -7.46 10.99
N LEU A 24 -13.23 -8.01 11.75
CA LEU A 24 -11.95 -7.35 12.00
C LEU A 24 -11.14 -7.17 10.71
N VAL A 25 -11.10 -8.18 9.84
CA VAL A 25 -10.42 -8.11 8.54
C VAL A 25 -11.04 -7.05 7.62
N ASN A 26 -12.38 -6.94 7.59
CA ASN A 26 -13.05 -5.95 6.75
C ASN A 26 -12.87 -4.51 7.27
N ASN A 27 -12.68 -4.32 8.58
CA ASN A 27 -12.47 -2.99 9.17
C ASN A 27 -11.00 -2.59 9.27
N LEU A 28 -10.06 -3.54 9.11
CA LEU A 28 -8.65 -3.23 8.88
C LEU A 28 -8.44 -3.04 7.38
N GLU A 29 -8.37 -1.79 6.92
CA GLU A 29 -8.08 -1.42 5.53
C GLU A 29 -6.63 -1.73 5.08
N GLY A 30 -6.12 -2.92 5.42
CA GLY A 30 -4.82 -3.43 5.02
C GLY A 30 -3.78 -3.38 6.12
N GLU A 31 -3.55 -4.51 6.78
CA GLU A 31 -2.22 -4.99 7.22
C GLU A 31 -2.39 -6.32 7.98
N ILE A 32 -2.53 -7.41 7.23
CA ILE A 32 -2.41 -8.78 7.77
C ILE A 32 -1.27 -9.55 7.11
N THR A 33 -0.64 -8.98 6.09
CA THR A 33 0.67 -9.41 5.60
C THR A 33 1.69 -8.52 6.30
N GLY A 34 2.73 -9.07 6.92
CA GLY A 34 3.78 -8.30 7.61
C GLY A 34 4.65 -7.41 6.70
N ALA A 35 4.16 -7.10 5.50
CA ALA A 35 4.70 -6.09 4.63
C ALA A 35 3.92 -4.80 4.89
N VAL A 36 4.54 -3.87 5.62
CA VAL A 36 4.15 -2.47 5.56
C VAL A 36 4.37 -2.04 4.10
N ILE A 37 3.33 -2.12 3.27
CA ILE A 37 3.36 -1.49 1.94
C ILE A 37 3.17 0.00 2.23
N LYS A 38 4.21 0.65 2.77
CA LYS A 38 4.30 2.10 2.61
C LYS A 38 4.17 2.32 1.10
N PRO A 39 3.23 3.15 0.62
CA PRO A 39 3.28 3.57 -0.76
C PRO A 39 4.65 4.21 -0.92
N GLN A 40 5.55 3.50 -1.59
CA GLN A 40 6.88 3.96 -1.90
C GLN A 40 6.67 4.96 -3.02
N CYS A 41 6.74 6.24 -2.65
CA CYS A 41 6.63 7.33 -3.61
C CYS A 41 7.73 7.15 -4.64
N ARG A 42 7.39 7.32 -5.91
CA ARG A 42 8.37 7.17 -6.99
C ARG A 42 9.43 8.28 -6.90
N CYS A 43 9.03 9.48 -6.49
CA CYS A 43 9.89 10.60 -6.14
C CYS A 43 9.15 11.48 -5.10
N ILE A 44 9.91 12.21 -4.29
CA ILE A 44 9.45 13.19 -3.32
C ILE A 44 9.95 14.58 -3.71
N ASP A 45 11.13 14.66 -4.33
CA ASP A 45 11.65 15.88 -4.92
C ASP A 45 12.43 15.59 -6.22
N ASN A 46 12.91 16.64 -6.87
CA ASN A 46 13.64 16.53 -8.15
C ASN A 46 14.95 15.74 -8.02
N SER A 47 15.57 15.70 -6.84
CA SER A 47 16.84 14.99 -6.64
C SER A 47 16.67 13.46 -6.65
N ASP A 48 15.47 12.97 -6.34
CA ASP A 48 15.13 11.54 -6.48
C ASP A 48 15.10 11.09 -7.95
N CYS A 49 15.00 12.04 -8.89
CA CYS A 49 14.91 11.78 -10.33
C CYS A 49 16.24 11.98 -11.08
N ASP A 50 17.32 12.34 -10.38
CA ASP A 50 18.63 12.62 -10.98
C ASP A 50 19.21 11.39 -11.69
N ASP A 51 19.26 11.44 -13.03
CA ASP A 51 19.84 10.40 -13.88
C ASP A 51 21.31 10.69 -14.27
N ASN A 52 21.91 11.73 -13.68
CA ASN A 52 23.23 12.27 -13.98
C ASN A 52 23.41 12.74 -15.44
N ASN A 53 22.32 12.97 -16.18
CA ASN A 53 22.39 13.51 -17.52
C ASN A 53 22.40 15.05 -17.48
N PRO A 54 23.52 15.70 -17.80
CA PRO A 54 23.61 17.17 -17.73
C PRO A 54 22.70 17.86 -18.77
N CYS A 55 22.24 17.13 -19.79
CA CYS A 55 21.39 17.66 -20.86
C CYS A 55 19.90 17.63 -20.55
N THR A 56 19.47 17.01 -19.45
CA THR A 56 18.08 17.02 -19.01
C THR A 56 17.90 17.76 -17.69
N GLU A 57 16.71 18.30 -17.48
CA GLU A 57 16.25 18.80 -16.19
C GLU A 57 15.33 17.76 -15.58
N ASP A 58 15.69 17.27 -14.39
CA ASP A 58 14.96 16.22 -13.70
C ASP A 58 13.86 16.83 -12.83
N ILE A 59 12.62 16.43 -13.09
CA ILE A 59 11.42 17.01 -12.48
C ILE A 59 10.58 15.89 -11.86
N CYS A 60 10.30 16.01 -10.56
CA CYS A 60 9.31 15.18 -9.90
C CYS A 60 7.93 15.84 -9.99
N LEU A 61 7.08 15.33 -10.88
CA LEU A 61 5.68 15.76 -10.95
C LEU A 61 4.85 15.08 -9.87
N TYR A 62 3.86 15.79 -9.32
CA TYR A 62 2.94 15.30 -8.29
C TYR A 62 3.62 14.81 -7.01
N ALA A 63 4.68 15.50 -6.58
CA ALA A 63 5.40 15.21 -5.32
C ALA A 63 4.49 15.19 -4.08
N ASP A 64 3.40 15.97 -4.10
CA ASP A 64 2.36 16.01 -3.07
C ASP A 64 1.45 14.78 -3.06
N ASN A 65 1.42 14.02 -4.17
CA ASN A 65 0.66 12.78 -4.31
C ASN A 65 1.58 11.60 -4.66
N CYS A 66 2.08 10.96 -3.62
CA CYS A 66 2.94 9.77 -3.66
C CYS A 66 2.54 8.67 -4.68
N LYS A 67 1.24 8.45 -4.91
CA LYS A 67 0.75 7.45 -5.89
C LYS A 67 0.84 7.92 -7.33
N ALA A 68 0.77 9.24 -7.55
CA ALA A 68 0.85 9.87 -8.86
C ALA A 68 2.26 10.40 -9.19
N ALA A 69 3.14 10.46 -8.19
CA ALA A 69 4.50 10.95 -8.34
C ALA A 69 5.24 10.28 -9.50
N VAL A 70 5.86 11.07 -10.38
CA VAL A 70 6.58 10.58 -11.56
C VAL A 70 7.74 11.49 -11.95
N CYS A 71 8.87 10.88 -12.29
CA CYS A 71 10.03 11.56 -12.85
C CYS A 71 9.84 11.86 -14.34
N ILE A 72 10.13 13.09 -14.73
CA ILE A 72 10.17 13.56 -16.11
C ILE A 72 11.55 14.21 -16.32
N ASN A 73 12.16 13.95 -17.47
CA ASN A 73 13.46 14.49 -17.83
C ASN A 73 13.23 15.42 -19.03
N ASP A 74 13.24 16.73 -18.80
CA ASP A 74 12.99 17.72 -19.85
C ASP A 74 14.30 18.11 -20.56
N LEU A 75 14.29 18.19 -21.89
CA LEU A 75 15.52 18.39 -22.66
C LEU A 75 15.93 19.86 -22.64
N LYS A 76 17.17 20.16 -22.20
CA LYS A 76 17.67 21.54 -22.17
C LYS A 76 17.93 22.04 -23.59
N SER A 77 17.60 23.30 -23.84
CA SER A 77 17.75 23.94 -25.16
C SER A 77 19.20 24.03 -25.68
N ASN A 78 20.19 23.93 -24.79
CA ASN A 78 21.60 23.94 -25.13
C ASN A 78 22.15 22.57 -25.56
N CYS A 79 21.33 21.52 -25.49
CA CYS A 79 21.66 20.17 -25.94
C CYS A 79 20.88 19.76 -27.21
N GLN A 80 20.21 20.72 -27.88
CA GLN A 80 19.55 20.55 -29.18
C GLN A 80 20.48 20.92 -30.34
#